data_AF-A0A7Y4ZTV5-F1
#
_entry.id   AF-A0A7Y4ZTV5-F1
#
_cell.length_a   1.000
_cell.length_b   1.000
_cell.length_c   1.000
_cell.angle_alpha   90.00
_cell.angle_beta   90.00
_cell.angle_gamma   90.00
#
_symmetry.space_group_name_H-M   'P 1'
#
loop_
_entity.id
_entity.type
_entity.pdbx_description
1 polymer ?
#
loop_
_entity_poly.entity_id
_entity_poly.type
_entity_poly.pdbx_seq_one_letter_code
_entity_poly.pdbx_strand_id
1 'polypeptide(L)'
;MTLARLRFAVAAALAASPGTFACGGAVAPEPLPSASSGSSSSSSSSGSSSSSSSSSTSSGNPPTGCVVTLPPDAPTAPCGFGAQISGDPRICGFASDGYQAAALCARYCGGPMECAWYAGSAASLMCGNGCEGRRPAGLGGRVLRYLDELAEYFARAAYLEAASVPAFSFLHEELVLHGAPRALAARALTARADEVRHARLMGWLARRLGVTPEAPAALRRKPRTLLDMAIENAVEG
;
A
#
# COMPACT_ATOMS: atom_id res chain seq x y z
N MET A 1 -56.82 -1.50 18.60
CA MET A 1 -55.72 -1.42 17.62
C MET A 1 -54.77 -2.57 17.88
N THR A 2 -54.75 -3.57 16.99
CA THR A 2 -54.06 -4.86 17.22
C THR A 2 -52.55 -4.73 17.04
N LEU A 3 -51.77 -5.43 17.91
CA LEU A 3 -50.30 -5.52 17.90
C LEU A 3 -49.68 -5.81 16.51
N ALA A 4 -50.43 -6.43 15.61
CA ALA A 4 -50.03 -6.67 14.22
C ALA A 4 -49.85 -5.37 13.40
N ARG A 5 -50.64 -4.33 13.67
CA ARG A 5 -50.51 -3.02 12.98
C ARG A 5 -49.31 -2.21 13.47
N LEU A 6 -48.89 -2.40 14.73
CA LEU A 6 -47.67 -1.78 15.26
C LEU A 6 -46.40 -2.39 14.61
N ARG A 7 -46.39 -3.72 14.41
CA ARG A 7 -45.29 -4.43 13.74
C ARG A 7 -45.08 -3.98 12.29
N PHE A 8 -46.15 -3.67 11.58
CA PHE A 8 -46.08 -3.21 10.19
C PHE A 8 -45.65 -1.73 10.08
N ALA A 9 -46.08 -0.88 11.02
CA ALA A 9 -45.72 0.54 11.04
C ALA A 9 -44.23 0.77 11.36
N VAL A 10 -43.65 -0.02 12.27
CA VAL A 10 -42.21 0.06 12.60
C VAL A 10 -41.34 -0.48 11.46
N ALA A 11 -41.77 -1.53 10.76
CA ALA A 11 -41.07 -2.05 9.58
C ALA A 11 -41.11 -1.07 8.38
N ALA A 12 -42.20 -0.31 8.23
CA ALA A 12 -42.32 0.71 7.18
C ALA A 12 -41.45 1.96 7.46
N ALA A 13 -41.30 2.35 8.73
CA ALA A 13 -40.42 3.46 9.11
C ALA A 13 -38.92 3.13 8.90
N LEU A 14 -38.52 1.86 9.06
CA LEU A 14 -37.16 1.39 8.78
C LEU A 14 -36.81 1.30 7.28
N ALA A 15 -37.82 1.30 6.39
CA ALA A 15 -37.62 1.20 4.95
C ALA A 15 -37.68 2.55 4.20
N ALA A 16 -38.14 3.60 4.87
CA ALA A 16 -38.38 4.91 4.26
C ALA A 16 -37.37 5.95 4.77
N SER A 17 -36.09 5.78 4.43
CA SER A 17 -35.11 6.86 4.42
C SER A 17 -34.28 6.77 3.14
N PRO A 18 -34.51 7.64 2.13
CA PRO A 18 -33.64 7.75 0.97
C PRO A 18 -32.43 8.61 1.36
N GLY A 19 -31.44 7.98 1.99
CA GLY A 19 -30.14 8.59 2.28
C GLY A 19 -29.09 8.00 1.36
N THR A 20 -28.86 8.66 0.22
CA THR A 20 -27.70 8.41 -0.63
C THR A 20 -26.42 8.75 0.12
N PHE A 21 -25.64 7.76 0.52
CA PHE A 21 -24.19 7.89 0.64
C PHE A 21 -23.55 7.04 -0.47
N ALA A 22 -23.31 7.71 -1.59
CA ALA A 22 -22.46 7.22 -2.66
C ALA A 22 -21.04 7.74 -2.40
N CYS A 23 -20.10 6.83 -2.12
CA CYS A 23 -18.68 7.04 -2.38
C CYS A 23 -18.08 5.71 -2.87
N GLY A 24 -17.57 5.70 -4.11
CA GLY A 24 -16.68 4.65 -4.62
C GLY A 24 -17.27 3.81 -5.74
N GLY A 25 -17.09 4.26 -6.98
CA GLY A 25 -17.42 3.52 -8.19
C GLY A 25 -16.65 2.20 -8.32
N ALA A 26 -17.32 1.19 -8.87
CA ALA A 26 -16.73 -0.09 -9.22
C ALA A 26 -15.76 0.09 -10.40
N VAL A 27 -14.48 -0.22 -10.18
CA VAL A 27 -13.57 -0.59 -11.26
C VAL A 27 -13.54 -2.11 -11.30
N ALA A 28 -13.94 -2.68 -12.44
CA ALA A 28 -13.94 -4.12 -12.67
C ALA A 28 -12.49 -4.67 -12.63
N PRO A 29 -12.26 -5.86 -12.05
CA PRO A 29 -10.96 -6.51 -12.13
C PRO A 29 -10.74 -7.11 -13.53
N GLU A 30 -9.69 -6.66 -14.22
CA GLU A 30 -9.10 -7.34 -15.38
C GLU A 30 -8.54 -8.72 -14.95
N PRO A 31 -8.63 -9.78 -15.80
CA PRO A 31 -8.12 -11.11 -15.46
C PRO A 31 -6.60 -11.21 -15.65
N LEU A 32 -5.92 -11.78 -14.65
CA LEU A 32 -4.52 -12.19 -14.72
C LEU A 32 -4.32 -13.31 -15.76
N PRO A 33 -3.20 -13.31 -16.53
CA PRO A 33 -2.90 -14.40 -17.45
C PRO A 33 -2.41 -15.66 -16.72
N SER A 34 -2.91 -16.78 -17.22
CA SER A 34 -2.66 -18.16 -16.84
C SER A 34 -1.19 -18.56 -17.01
N ALA A 35 -0.58 -19.13 -15.97
CA ALA A 35 0.71 -19.81 -16.07
C ALA A 35 0.52 -21.20 -16.71
N SER A 36 1.05 -21.38 -17.91
CA SER A 36 1.12 -22.67 -18.59
C SER A 36 2.36 -23.45 -18.15
N SER A 37 2.12 -24.73 -17.88
CA SER A 37 3.11 -25.78 -17.67
C SER A 37 3.91 -26.08 -18.94
N GLY A 38 5.25 -26.07 -18.83
CA GLY A 38 6.16 -26.57 -19.84
C GLY A 38 7.31 -27.30 -19.18
N SER A 39 7.32 -28.62 -19.33
CA SER A 39 8.33 -29.54 -18.80
C SER A 39 9.58 -29.52 -19.69
N SER A 40 10.77 -29.47 -19.07
CA SER A 40 11.98 -30.03 -19.68
C SER A 40 12.95 -30.53 -18.60
N SER A 41 13.29 -31.80 -18.76
CA SER A 41 14.26 -32.58 -18.01
C SER A 41 15.71 -32.16 -18.32
N SER A 42 16.61 -32.17 -17.34
CA SER A 42 17.78 -33.08 -17.28
C SER A 42 18.90 -32.64 -16.29
N SER A 43 19.43 -33.67 -15.61
CA SER A 43 20.80 -33.89 -15.13
C SER A 43 21.50 -32.92 -14.15
N SER A 44 21.60 -33.41 -12.90
CA SER A 44 22.81 -33.56 -12.07
C SER A 44 24.05 -32.68 -12.31
N SER A 45 24.51 -32.00 -11.25
CA SER A 45 25.84 -32.22 -10.67
C SER A 45 26.01 -31.47 -9.36
N SER A 46 26.37 -32.22 -8.33
CA SER A 46 26.86 -31.76 -7.03
C SER A 46 28.29 -31.23 -7.20
N GLY A 47 28.53 -30.03 -6.68
CA GLY A 47 29.85 -29.41 -6.67
C GLY A 47 29.93 -28.36 -5.57
N SER A 48 30.28 -28.80 -4.36
CA SER A 48 30.65 -27.92 -3.26
C SER A 48 31.98 -27.25 -3.57
N SER A 49 32.05 -25.92 -3.53
CA SER A 49 33.30 -25.23 -3.23
C SER A 49 33.02 -23.91 -2.54
N SER A 50 33.39 -23.89 -1.27
CA SER A 50 33.63 -22.70 -0.46
C SER A 50 34.84 -21.94 -1.01
N SER A 51 34.66 -20.66 -1.30
CA SER A 51 35.77 -19.72 -1.43
C SER A 51 35.33 -18.32 -0.99
N SER A 52 35.59 -18.05 0.27
CA SER A 52 35.83 -16.71 0.79
C SER A 52 36.78 -15.95 -0.13
N SER A 53 36.32 -14.82 -0.66
CA SER A 53 37.17 -13.84 -1.34
C SER A 53 36.71 -12.43 -1.00
N SER A 54 37.41 -11.88 0.00
CA SER A 54 37.84 -10.49 0.11
C SER A 54 37.38 -9.57 -1.03
N SER A 55 36.54 -8.60 -0.68
CA SER A 55 36.23 -7.41 -1.45
C SER A 55 37.48 -6.54 -1.59
N SER A 56 38.31 -6.88 -2.57
CA SER A 56 39.28 -5.97 -3.15
C SER A 56 38.52 -5.00 -4.06
N THR A 57 38.58 -3.72 -3.71
CA THR A 57 38.31 -2.59 -4.59
C THR A 57 39.24 -2.69 -5.79
N SER A 58 38.83 -3.41 -6.82
CA SER A 58 39.55 -3.47 -8.07
C SER A 58 39.17 -2.25 -8.89
N SER A 59 40.07 -1.26 -8.86
CA SER A 59 40.28 -0.28 -9.92
C SER A 59 40.62 -1.04 -11.21
N GLY A 60 39.65 -1.74 -11.78
CA GLY A 60 39.80 -2.45 -13.04
C GLY A 60 39.93 -1.44 -14.16
N ASN A 61 40.94 -1.61 -15.02
CA ASN A 61 41.06 -0.87 -16.27
C ASN A 61 39.69 -0.85 -16.99
N PRO A 62 39.29 0.28 -17.60
CA PRO A 62 38.02 0.34 -18.32
C PRO A 62 37.98 -0.75 -19.39
N PRO A 63 36.83 -1.43 -19.58
CA PRO A 63 36.74 -2.48 -20.59
C PRO A 63 37.06 -1.90 -21.96
N THR A 64 37.94 -2.57 -22.71
CA THR A 64 38.35 -2.13 -24.05
C THR A 64 37.13 -2.12 -24.97
N GLY A 65 36.81 -0.96 -25.56
CA GLY A 65 35.67 -0.79 -26.45
C GLY A 65 34.48 -0.03 -25.85
N CYS A 66 34.53 0.35 -24.57
CA CYS A 66 33.57 1.31 -24.00
C CYS A 66 34.23 2.20 -22.94
N VAL A 67 34.12 3.52 -23.11
CA VAL A 67 34.70 4.53 -22.21
C VAL A 67 33.63 5.49 -21.75
N VAL A 68 33.45 5.57 -20.42
CA VAL A 68 32.59 6.57 -19.77
C VAL A 68 33.48 7.75 -19.38
N THR A 69 33.23 8.91 -20.00
CA THR A 69 33.96 10.15 -19.74
C THR A 69 33.12 11.05 -18.85
N LEU A 70 33.62 11.27 -17.63
CA LEU A 70 33.00 12.16 -16.66
C LEU A 70 33.38 13.62 -16.96
N PRO A 71 32.46 14.58 -16.78
CA PRO A 71 32.81 15.99 -16.82
C PRO A 71 33.75 16.33 -15.65
N PRO A 72 34.61 17.36 -15.79
CA PRO A 72 35.56 17.75 -14.75
C PRO A 72 34.89 18.09 -13.41
N ASP A 73 33.66 18.59 -13.46
CA ASP A 73 32.89 18.99 -12.27
C ASP A 73 32.08 17.84 -11.65
N ALA A 74 32.14 16.62 -12.21
CA ALA A 74 31.37 15.45 -11.76
C ALA A 74 31.47 15.18 -10.24
N PRO A 75 32.65 15.24 -9.59
CA PRO A 75 32.75 14.99 -8.15
C PRO A 75 32.08 16.06 -7.28
N THR A 76 31.83 17.24 -7.86
CA THR A 76 31.33 18.43 -7.16
C THR A 76 29.94 18.85 -7.61
N ALA A 77 29.37 18.16 -8.60
CA ALA A 77 28.07 18.50 -9.14
C ALA A 77 26.98 18.17 -8.12
N PRO A 78 26.31 19.19 -7.53
CA PRO A 78 25.46 18.99 -6.35
C PRO A 78 24.15 18.24 -6.65
N CYS A 79 23.85 18.05 -7.92
CA CYS A 79 22.54 17.71 -8.44
C CYS A 79 22.59 16.55 -9.45
N GLY A 80 23.77 15.96 -9.62
CA GLY A 80 24.08 15.05 -10.71
C GLY A 80 24.83 15.72 -11.87
N PHE A 81 25.27 14.89 -12.80
CA PHE A 81 26.07 15.27 -13.96
C PHE A 81 25.78 14.32 -15.14
N GLY A 82 25.97 14.82 -16.36
CA GLY A 82 25.94 14.01 -17.57
C GLY A 82 27.35 13.55 -17.94
N ALA A 83 27.53 12.24 -18.13
CA ALA A 83 28.75 11.63 -18.63
C ALA A 83 28.54 11.14 -20.07
N GLN A 84 29.59 11.23 -20.89
CA GLN A 84 29.55 10.74 -22.27
C GLN A 84 30.03 9.30 -22.34
N ILE A 85 29.38 8.49 -23.16
CA ILE A 85 29.84 7.13 -23.45
C ILE A 85 30.33 7.07 -24.89
N SER A 86 31.57 6.61 -25.04
CA SER A 86 32.19 6.33 -26.31
C SER A 86 32.36 4.83 -26.49
N GLY A 87 32.05 4.31 -27.69
CA GLY A 87 32.10 2.87 -27.99
C GLY A 87 30.75 2.17 -27.77
N ASP A 88 30.77 0.84 -27.63
CA ASP A 88 29.54 0.04 -27.46
C ASP A 88 29.10 0.04 -25.98
N PRO A 89 27.95 0.66 -25.63
CA PRO A 89 27.45 0.74 -24.26
C PRO A 89 27.22 -0.63 -23.60
N ARG A 90 26.96 -1.66 -24.40
CA ARG A 90 26.78 -3.04 -23.90
C ARG A 90 28.05 -3.60 -23.29
N ILE A 91 29.23 -3.15 -23.76
CA ILE A 91 30.52 -3.53 -23.19
C ILE A 91 30.70 -2.92 -21.79
N CYS A 92 30.14 -1.73 -21.54
CA CYS A 92 30.08 -1.14 -20.20
C CYS A 92 28.99 -1.77 -19.32
N GLY A 93 28.10 -2.62 -19.87
CA GLY A 93 27.01 -3.27 -19.14
C GLY A 93 25.65 -2.57 -19.24
N PHE A 94 25.50 -1.55 -20.10
CA PHE A 94 24.21 -0.90 -20.35
C PHE A 94 23.38 -1.74 -21.34
N ALA A 95 22.39 -2.48 -20.81
CA ALA A 95 21.60 -3.43 -21.59
C ALA A 95 20.38 -2.80 -22.30
N SER A 96 19.85 -1.70 -21.75
CA SER A 96 18.67 -0.99 -22.27
C SER A 96 18.73 0.50 -21.96
N ASP A 97 17.99 1.30 -22.74
CA ASP A 97 17.74 2.71 -22.41
C ASP A 97 16.93 2.85 -21.12
N GLY A 98 17.17 3.95 -20.40
CA GLY A 98 16.52 4.29 -19.15
C GLY A 98 17.36 3.95 -17.91
N TYR A 99 16.67 3.79 -16.78
CA TYR A 99 17.28 3.59 -15.46
C TYR A 99 18.07 2.28 -15.38
N GLN A 100 19.22 2.36 -14.73
CA GLN A 100 20.14 1.24 -14.59
C GLN A 100 20.18 0.67 -13.18
N ALA A 101 20.67 -0.56 -13.07
CA ALA A 101 20.86 -1.19 -11.77
C ALA A 101 21.82 -0.39 -10.88
N ALA A 102 21.51 -0.32 -9.59
CA ALA A 102 22.29 0.46 -8.62
C ALA A 102 23.79 0.11 -8.62
N ALA A 103 24.15 -1.17 -8.84
CA ALA A 103 25.55 -1.59 -8.93
C ALA A 103 26.29 -0.99 -10.13
N LEU A 104 25.59 -0.82 -11.26
CA LEU A 104 26.14 -0.20 -12.46
C LEU A 104 26.32 1.31 -12.26
N CYS A 105 25.34 1.96 -11.63
CA CYS A 105 25.42 3.38 -11.29
C CYS A 105 26.52 3.66 -10.27
N ALA A 106 26.68 2.84 -9.23
CA ALA A 106 27.75 2.98 -8.26
C ALA A 106 29.15 2.89 -8.90
N ARG A 107 29.30 2.01 -9.91
CA ARG A 107 30.56 1.82 -10.64
C ARG A 107 30.99 3.05 -11.44
N TYR A 108 30.06 3.72 -12.12
CA TYR A 108 30.38 4.81 -13.04
C TYR A 108 30.12 6.21 -12.48
N CYS A 109 29.19 6.35 -11.53
CA CYS A 109 28.82 7.62 -10.92
C CYS A 109 29.43 7.85 -9.52
N GLY A 110 30.09 6.85 -8.92
CA GLY A 110 30.88 7.02 -7.70
C GLY A 110 30.12 7.11 -6.36
N GLY A 111 28.86 6.65 -6.28
CA GLY A 111 28.06 6.69 -5.06
C GLY A 111 26.67 6.05 -5.19
N PRO A 112 25.77 6.19 -4.18
CA PRO A 112 24.40 5.64 -4.20
C PRO A 112 23.45 6.45 -5.11
N MET A 113 23.95 6.97 -6.23
CA MET A 113 23.17 7.76 -7.17
C MET A 113 22.37 6.86 -8.11
N GLU A 114 21.19 7.33 -8.51
CA GLU A 114 20.47 6.75 -9.63
C GLU A 114 21.13 7.21 -10.94
N CYS A 115 21.05 6.38 -11.96
CA CYS A 115 21.55 6.74 -13.27
C CYS A 115 20.67 6.21 -14.38
N ALA A 116 20.57 7.00 -15.44
CA ALA A 116 19.82 6.66 -16.64
C ALA A 116 20.71 6.79 -17.87
N TRP A 117 20.66 5.78 -18.72
CA TRP A 117 21.35 5.75 -19.99
C TRP A 117 20.38 6.13 -21.12
N TYR A 118 20.84 6.92 -22.09
CA TYR A 118 20.05 7.27 -23.26
C TYR A 118 20.86 7.02 -24.54
N ALA A 119 20.37 6.12 -25.39
CA ALA A 119 20.87 5.98 -26.75
C ALA A 119 20.58 7.24 -27.57
N GLY A 120 21.56 7.65 -28.37
CA GLY A 120 21.48 8.83 -29.24
C GLY A 120 22.77 9.00 -30.03
N SER A 121 22.83 10.04 -30.87
CA SER A 121 24.05 10.40 -31.62
C SER A 121 25.24 10.74 -30.72
N ALA A 122 24.96 11.18 -29.49
CA ALA A 122 25.90 11.28 -28.39
C ALA A 122 25.35 10.47 -27.21
N ALA A 123 25.77 9.23 -27.16
CA ALA A 123 25.30 8.26 -26.20
C ALA A 123 25.70 8.72 -24.78
N SER A 124 24.72 8.94 -23.89
CA SER A 124 24.91 9.72 -22.65
C SER A 124 24.37 9.00 -21.41
N LEU A 125 25.14 9.08 -20.33
CA LEU A 125 24.79 8.58 -19.00
C LEU A 125 24.48 9.76 -18.07
N MET A 126 23.26 9.83 -17.56
CA MET A 126 22.86 10.83 -16.58
C MET A 126 22.99 10.22 -15.18
N CYS A 127 23.91 10.75 -14.38
CA CYS A 127 24.12 10.38 -12.99
C CYS A 127 23.45 11.42 -12.09
N GLY A 128 22.61 11.04 -11.13
CA GLY A 128 21.98 12.01 -10.24
C GLY A 128 21.24 11.40 -9.05
N ASN A 129 20.99 12.24 -8.06
CA ASN A 129 20.30 11.91 -6.81
C ASN A 129 18.96 12.67 -6.68
N GLY A 130 18.48 13.28 -7.78
CA GLY A 130 17.30 14.13 -7.81
C GLY A 130 17.57 15.52 -7.26
N CYS A 131 17.28 16.56 -8.05
CA CYS A 131 17.25 17.93 -7.55
C CYS A 131 15.85 18.23 -6.99
N GLU A 132 15.64 18.00 -5.70
CA GLU A 132 14.68 18.83 -4.98
C GLU A 132 15.30 20.24 -4.94
N GLY A 133 14.77 21.21 -5.70
CA GLY A 133 15.37 22.54 -5.84
C GLY A 133 15.68 23.28 -4.53
N ARG A 134 16.29 24.47 -4.61
CA ARG A 134 16.76 25.24 -3.43
C ARG A 134 15.66 25.36 -2.36
N ARG A 135 15.81 24.64 -1.26
CA ARG A 135 14.86 24.65 -0.14
C ARG A 135 14.89 26.03 0.52
N PRO A 136 13.77 26.80 0.53
CA PRO A 136 13.77 28.14 1.11
C PRO A 136 14.17 28.10 2.58
N ALA A 137 15.00 29.06 3.00
CA ALA A 137 15.29 29.24 4.42
C ALA A 137 13.96 29.49 5.17
N GLY A 138 13.67 28.67 6.19
CA GLY A 138 12.42 28.73 6.96
C GLY A 138 11.36 27.68 6.58
N LEU A 139 11.59 26.84 5.57
CA LEU A 139 10.70 25.69 5.30
C LEU A 139 10.93 24.59 6.35
N GLY A 140 10.28 24.73 7.51
CA GLY A 140 10.26 23.71 8.57
C GLY A 140 9.52 22.45 8.13
N GLY A 141 9.97 21.28 8.63
CA GLY A 141 9.42 19.97 8.29
C GLY A 141 7.96 19.79 8.72
N ARG A 142 7.02 20.17 7.86
CA ARG A 142 5.58 19.94 8.04
C ARG A 142 5.15 18.48 7.86
N VAL A 143 6.06 17.63 7.38
CA VAL A 143 5.75 16.22 7.06
C VAL A 143 5.54 15.39 8.32
N LEU A 144 6.25 15.65 9.42
CA LEU A 144 6.17 14.81 10.62
C LEU A 144 4.81 14.91 11.33
N ARG A 145 4.29 16.13 11.55
CA ARG A 145 2.99 16.32 12.21
C ARG A 145 1.80 15.73 11.42
N TYR A 146 1.84 15.82 10.09
CA TYR A 146 0.78 15.27 9.25
C TYR A 146 0.78 13.73 9.29
N LEU A 147 1.96 13.11 9.35
CA LEU A 147 2.07 11.65 9.49
C LEU A 147 1.56 11.19 10.85
N ASP A 148 1.83 11.94 11.92
CA ASP A 148 1.32 11.62 13.27
C ASP A 148 -0.21 11.69 13.32
N GLU A 149 -0.83 12.76 12.81
CA GLU A 149 -2.29 12.93 12.76
C GLU A 149 -2.96 11.82 11.91
N LEU A 150 -2.33 11.46 10.79
CA LEU A 150 -2.83 10.40 9.92
C LEU A 150 -2.69 9.01 10.57
N ALA A 151 -1.60 8.76 11.28
CA ALA A 151 -1.38 7.52 12.02
C ALA A 151 -2.41 7.34 13.14
N GLU A 152 -2.68 8.41 13.91
CA GLU A 152 -3.71 8.43 14.95
C GLU A 152 -5.11 8.23 14.36
N TYR A 153 -5.41 8.86 13.22
CA TYR A 153 -6.67 8.67 12.52
C TYR A 153 -6.90 7.19 12.17
N PHE A 154 -5.93 6.53 11.54
CA PHE A 154 -6.06 5.12 11.18
C PHE A 154 -6.11 4.20 12.40
N ALA A 155 -5.40 4.53 13.48
CA ALA A 155 -5.47 3.78 14.73
C ALA A 155 -6.86 3.88 15.37
N ARG A 156 -7.45 5.08 15.40
CA ARG A 156 -8.81 5.30 15.91
C ARG A 156 -9.86 4.62 15.03
N ALA A 157 -9.73 4.73 13.70
CA ALA A 157 -10.60 4.03 12.77
C ALA A 157 -10.54 2.52 13.00
N ALA A 158 -9.33 1.94 13.05
CA ALA A 158 -9.16 0.52 13.31
C ALA A 158 -9.81 0.04 14.63
N TYR A 159 -9.70 0.86 15.70
CA TYR A 159 -10.36 0.57 16.97
C TYR A 159 -11.89 0.55 16.83
N LEU A 160 -12.47 1.58 16.20
CA LEU A 160 -13.92 1.70 16.01
C LEU A 160 -14.46 0.56 15.14
N GLU A 161 -13.82 0.26 14.02
CA GLU A 161 -14.25 -0.85 13.16
C GLU A 161 -14.16 -2.20 13.89
N ALA A 162 -13.09 -2.42 14.65
CA ALA A 162 -12.96 -3.62 15.48
C ALA A 162 -14.05 -3.71 16.55
N ALA A 163 -14.48 -2.58 17.12
CA ALA A 163 -15.55 -2.52 18.12
C ALA A 163 -16.93 -2.78 17.50
N SER A 164 -17.13 -2.40 16.24
CA SER A 164 -18.36 -2.65 15.48
C SER A 164 -18.57 -4.12 15.12
N VAL A 165 -17.50 -4.92 14.98
CA VAL A 165 -17.60 -6.36 14.66
C VAL A 165 -18.52 -7.13 15.64
N PRO A 166 -18.28 -7.14 16.96
CA PRO A 166 -19.21 -7.80 17.89
C PRO A 166 -20.58 -7.11 17.94
N ALA A 167 -20.68 -5.81 17.70
CA ALA A 167 -21.95 -5.09 17.66
C ALA A 167 -22.89 -5.64 16.56
N PHE A 168 -22.35 -5.87 15.35
CA PHE A 168 -23.13 -6.48 14.26
C PHE A 168 -23.50 -7.95 14.51
N SER A 169 -22.68 -8.70 15.25
CA SER A 169 -23.05 -10.05 15.71
C SER A 169 -24.27 -10.00 16.64
N PHE A 170 -24.27 -9.10 17.62
CA PHE A 170 -25.41 -8.94 18.53
C PHE A 170 -26.65 -8.44 17.81
N LEU A 171 -26.49 -7.50 16.87
CA LEU A 171 -27.60 -7.03 16.04
C LEU A 171 -28.23 -8.17 15.24
N HIS A 172 -27.41 -9.08 14.68
CA HIS A 172 -27.92 -10.27 14.01
C HIS A 172 -28.77 -11.15 14.95
N GLU A 173 -28.25 -11.44 16.15
CA GLU A 173 -28.95 -12.24 17.15
C GLU A 173 -30.29 -11.60 17.57
N GLU A 174 -30.31 -10.29 17.80
CA GLU A 174 -31.50 -9.53 18.14
C GLU A 174 -32.54 -9.54 17.01
N LEU A 175 -32.10 -9.35 15.76
CA LEU A 175 -32.98 -9.41 14.59
C LEU A 175 -33.62 -10.80 14.45
N VAL A 176 -32.85 -11.87 14.67
CA VAL A 176 -33.37 -13.24 14.65
C VAL A 176 -34.35 -13.47 15.80
N LEU A 177 -33.99 -13.04 17.01
CA LEU A 177 -34.82 -13.17 18.21
C LEU A 177 -36.19 -12.51 18.05
N HIS A 178 -36.23 -11.32 17.43
CA HIS A 178 -37.46 -10.56 17.22
C HIS A 178 -38.24 -10.95 15.96
N GLY A 179 -37.76 -11.94 15.20
CA GLY A 179 -38.44 -12.45 14.00
C GLY A 179 -38.36 -11.50 12.80
N ALA A 180 -37.28 -10.73 12.67
CA ALA A 180 -37.05 -9.86 11.53
C ALA A 180 -36.88 -10.66 10.21
N PRO A 181 -37.11 -10.03 9.04
CA PRO A 181 -36.88 -10.70 7.76
C PRO A 181 -35.45 -11.24 7.64
N ARG A 182 -35.29 -12.45 7.11
CA ARG A 182 -33.98 -13.11 6.96
C ARG A 182 -32.96 -12.25 6.21
N ALA A 183 -33.41 -11.50 5.21
CA ALA A 183 -32.56 -10.58 4.47
C ALA A 183 -31.93 -9.49 5.35
N LEU A 184 -32.66 -8.98 6.35
CA LEU A 184 -32.16 -7.95 7.27
C LEU A 184 -31.11 -8.53 8.23
N ALA A 185 -31.37 -9.72 8.79
CA ALA A 185 -30.41 -10.43 9.62
C ALA A 185 -29.13 -10.80 8.83
N ALA A 186 -29.27 -11.18 7.55
CA ALA A 186 -28.14 -11.45 6.68
C ALA A 186 -27.28 -10.19 6.41
N ARG A 187 -27.91 -9.03 6.22
CA ARG A 187 -27.19 -7.75 6.07
C ARG A 187 -26.32 -7.41 7.28
N ALA A 188 -26.75 -7.72 8.50
CA ALA A 188 -25.92 -7.54 9.69
C ALA A 188 -24.65 -8.41 9.65
N LEU A 189 -24.74 -9.65 9.14
CA LEU A 189 -23.56 -10.50 8.96
C LEU A 189 -22.63 -10.02 7.85
N THR A 190 -23.18 -9.47 6.77
CA THR A 190 -22.39 -8.82 5.72
C THR A 190 -21.65 -7.61 6.27
N ALA A 191 -22.34 -6.70 6.97
CA ALA A 191 -21.72 -5.54 7.60
C ALA A 191 -20.62 -5.95 8.59
N ARG A 192 -20.85 -6.98 9.41
CA ARG A 192 -19.81 -7.56 10.27
C ARG A 192 -18.55 -7.98 9.50
N ALA A 193 -18.72 -8.62 8.35
CA ALA A 193 -17.59 -9.06 7.52
C ALA A 193 -16.85 -7.85 6.92
N ASP A 194 -17.58 -6.79 6.58
CA ASP A 194 -17.02 -5.53 6.10
C ASP A 194 -16.15 -4.88 7.20
N GLU A 195 -16.64 -4.80 8.44
CA GLU A 195 -15.85 -4.23 9.53
C GLU A 195 -14.62 -5.05 9.90
N VAL A 196 -14.66 -6.38 9.75
CA VAL A 196 -13.43 -7.19 9.88
C VAL A 196 -12.40 -6.79 8.81
N ARG A 197 -12.83 -6.51 7.58
CA ARG A 197 -11.94 -6.07 6.50
C ARG A 197 -11.43 -4.66 6.76
N HIS A 198 -12.30 -3.73 7.16
CA HIS A 198 -11.94 -2.36 7.47
C HIS A 198 -10.97 -2.27 8.65
N ALA A 199 -11.24 -2.96 9.77
CA ALA A 199 -10.35 -3.00 10.93
C ALA A 199 -8.95 -3.50 10.57
N ARG A 200 -8.85 -4.53 9.70
CA ARG A 200 -7.56 -5.04 9.21
C ARG A 200 -6.83 -4.02 8.34
N LEU A 201 -7.54 -3.39 7.41
CA LEU A 201 -6.98 -2.40 6.50
C LEU A 201 -6.47 -1.17 7.26
N MET A 202 -7.31 -0.59 8.11
CA MET A 202 -6.97 0.58 8.92
C MET A 202 -5.84 0.26 9.90
N GLY A 203 -5.88 -0.93 10.53
CA GLY A 203 -4.81 -1.35 11.42
C GLY A 203 -3.48 -1.61 10.71
N TRP A 204 -3.52 -2.08 9.46
CA TRP A 204 -2.31 -2.19 8.63
C TRP A 204 -1.75 -0.82 8.27
N LEU A 205 -2.59 0.15 7.90
CA LEU A 205 -2.17 1.53 7.60
C LEU A 205 -1.55 2.20 8.82
N ALA A 206 -2.18 2.09 9.99
CA ALA A 206 -1.65 2.63 11.26
C ALA A 206 -0.27 2.06 11.58
N ARG A 207 -0.10 0.73 11.49
CA ARG A 207 1.19 0.06 11.73
C ARG A 207 2.27 0.49 10.75
N ARG A 208 1.91 0.69 9.48
CA ARG A 208 2.84 1.19 8.45
C ARG A 208 3.33 2.61 8.76
N LEU A 209 2.53 3.39 9.49
CA LEU A 209 2.88 4.73 9.98
C LEU A 209 3.50 4.73 11.38
N GLY A 210 3.77 3.56 11.97
CA GLY A 210 4.47 3.43 13.25
C GLY A 210 3.58 3.40 14.50
N VAL A 211 2.26 3.42 14.35
CA VAL A 211 1.30 3.34 15.48
C VAL A 211 0.64 1.97 15.52
N THR A 212 0.55 1.38 16.71
CA THR A 212 -0.21 0.13 16.93
C THR A 212 -1.60 0.46 17.45
N PRO A 213 -2.69 0.12 16.72
CA PRO A 213 -4.04 0.32 17.21
C PRO A 213 -4.33 -0.50 18.45
N GLU A 214 -5.08 0.07 19.38
CA GLU A 214 -5.61 -0.64 20.54
C GLU A 214 -6.70 -1.63 20.11
N ALA A 215 -6.77 -2.78 20.78
CA ALA A 215 -7.87 -3.72 20.61
C ALA A 215 -9.04 -3.34 21.53
N PRO A 216 -10.28 -3.26 21.02
CA PRO A 216 -11.44 -2.94 21.86
C PRO A 216 -11.70 -4.06 22.87
N ALA A 217 -12.14 -3.67 24.06
CA ALA A 217 -12.57 -4.61 25.08
C ALA A 217 -13.77 -5.43 24.57
N ALA A 218 -13.80 -6.73 24.92
CA ALA A 218 -14.89 -7.60 24.56
C ALA A 218 -16.19 -7.15 25.23
N LEU A 219 -17.11 -6.58 24.45
CA LEU A 219 -18.45 -6.25 24.92
C LEU A 219 -19.31 -7.51 24.93
N ARG A 220 -19.82 -7.92 26.09
CA ARG A 220 -20.99 -8.81 26.19
C ARG A 220 -22.21 -7.96 26.51
N ARG A 221 -23.18 -7.89 25.59
CA ARG A 221 -24.48 -7.22 25.83
C ARG A 221 -25.58 -8.27 26.00
N LYS A 222 -26.55 -7.97 26.86
CA LYS A 222 -27.83 -8.68 26.89
C LYS A 222 -28.65 -8.23 25.66
N PRO A 223 -29.48 -9.10 25.05
CA PRO A 223 -30.35 -8.72 23.94
C PRO A 223 -31.29 -7.58 24.36
N ARG A 224 -31.40 -6.56 23.51
CA ARG A 224 -32.26 -5.39 23.70
C ARG A 224 -33.70 -5.66 23.27
N THR A 225 -34.62 -4.84 23.77
CA THR A 225 -35.99 -4.80 23.26
C THR A 225 -36.05 -4.05 21.93
N LEU A 226 -37.10 -4.29 21.13
CA LEU A 226 -37.33 -3.53 19.89
C LEU A 226 -37.47 -2.02 20.12
N LEU A 227 -38.01 -1.62 21.27
CA LEU A 227 -38.13 -0.20 21.64
C LEU A 227 -36.74 0.41 21.87
N ASP A 228 -35.88 -0.27 22.61
CA ASP A 228 -34.51 0.21 22.87
C ASP A 228 -33.71 0.33 21.56
N MET A 229 -33.83 -0.66 20.67
CA MET A 229 -33.19 -0.61 19.35
C MET A 229 -33.70 0.55 18.50
N ALA A 230 -35.00 0.85 18.53
CA ALA A 230 -35.57 1.96 17.79
C ALA A 230 -35.11 3.32 18.34
N ILE A 231 -34.96 3.44 19.67
CA ILE A 231 -34.41 4.64 20.31
C ILE A 231 -32.94 4.83 19.90
N GLU A 232 -32.13 3.78 19.93
CA GLU A 232 -30.71 3.84 19.56
C GLU A 232 -30.54 4.25 18.08
N ASN A 233 -31.28 3.62 17.16
CA ASN A 233 -31.26 4.00 15.74
C ASN A 233 -31.72 5.45 15.52
N ALA A 234 -32.70 5.95 16.29
CA ALA A 234 -33.15 7.33 16.17
C ALA A 234 -32.11 8.36 16.64
N VAL A 235 -31.18 7.98 17.52
CA VAL A 235 -30.07 8.83 17.97
C VAL A 235 -28.91 8.77 16.98
N GLU A 236 -28.62 7.60 16.41
CA GLU A 236 -27.45 7.38 15.55
C GLU A 236 -27.69 7.69 14.06
N GLY A 237 -28.95 7.64 13.58
CA GLY A 237 -29.35 7.99 12.21
C GLY A 237 -29.70 6.79 11.34
#